data_AF-A0A481WVX7-F1
#
_entry.id   AF-A0A481WVX7-F1
#
_cell.length_a   1.000
_cell.length_b   1.000
_cell.length_c   1.000
_cell.angle_alpha   90.00
_cell.angle_beta   90.00
_cell.angle_gamma   90.00
#
_symmetry.space_group_name_H-M   'P 1'
#
loop_
_entity.id
_entity.type
_entity.pdbx_description
1 polymer ?
#
loop_
_entity_poly.entity_id
_entity_poly.type
_entity_poly.pdbx_seq_one_letter_code
_entity_poly.pdbx_strand_id
1 'polypeptide(L)' 'AAWDPKKTYATPCHEVSHAGKTWLNGWWVLGDVPGTGGEWGAWRE' A
#
# COMPACT_ATOMS: atom_id res chain seq x y z
N ALA A 1 -1.12 6.81 -8.01
CA ALA A 1 -0.10 6.21 -8.92
C ALA A 1 -0.15 4.69 -8.78
N ALA A 2 0.23 3.88 -9.78
CA ALA A 2 0.23 2.42 -9.60
C ALA A 2 1.17 2.00 -8.46
N TRP A 3 0.77 1.01 -7.67
CA TRP A 3 1.63 0.40 -6.64
C TRP A 3 2.87 -0.23 -7.30
N ASP A 4 4.04 -0.03 -6.70
CA ASP A 4 5.31 -0.55 -7.18
C ASP A 4 5.97 -1.37 -6.05
N PRO A 5 6.25 -2.67 -6.26
CA PRO A 5 6.88 -3.54 -5.25
C PRO A 5 8.29 -3.10 -4.86
N LYS A 6 8.97 -2.28 -5.68
CA LYS A 6 10.34 -1.80 -5.44
C LYS A 6 10.37 -0.38 -4.87
N LYS A 7 9.22 0.27 -4.75
CA LYS A 7 9.11 1.62 -4.19
C LYS A 7 8.92 1.54 -2.68
N THR A 8 9.71 2.34 -1.97
CA THR A 8 9.50 2.61 -0.56
C THR A 8 8.43 3.69 -0.38
N TYR A 9 7.42 3.41 0.43
CA TYR A 9 6.40 4.36 0.86
C TYR A 9 6.68 4.74 2.31
N ALA A 10 7.54 5.74 2.51
CA ALA A 10 8.12 6.01 3.82
C ALA A 10 7.18 6.76 4.79
N THR A 11 6.22 7.50 4.27
CA THR A 11 5.24 8.28 5.03
C THR A 11 3.86 7.67 4.89
N PRO A 12 3.03 7.67 5.95
CA PRO A 12 1.65 7.20 5.86
C PRO A 12 0.82 8.04 4.87
N CYS A 13 -0.35 7.52 4.52
CA CYS A 13 -1.34 8.16 3.64
C CYS A 13 -0.85 8.39 2.20
N HIS A 14 0.11 7.61 1.72
CA HIS A 14 0.52 7.60 0.34
C HIS A 14 -0.46 6.78 -0.50
N GLU A 15 -1.08 7.43 -1.48
CA GLU A 15 -2.10 6.82 -2.32
C GLU A 15 -1.49 6.04 -3.49
N VAL A 16 -1.93 4.80 -3.66
CA VAL A 16 -1.55 3.92 -4.78
C VAL A 16 -2.76 3.20 -5.37
N SER A 17 -2.67 2.77 -6.62
CA SER A 17 -3.67 1.90 -7.25
C SER A 17 -3.15 0.48 -7.41
N HIS A 18 -3.94 -0.50 -6.98
CA HIS A 18 -3.64 -1.93 -7.09
C HIS A 18 -4.94 -2.76 -7.19
N ALA A 19 -4.98 -3.73 -8.10
CA ALA A 19 -6.14 -4.59 -8.33
C ALA A 19 -7.47 -3.82 -8.57
N GLY A 20 -7.41 -2.68 -9.28
CA GLY A 20 -8.58 -1.86 -9.59
C GLY A 20 -9.11 -1.01 -8.42
N LYS A 21 -8.40 -1.00 -7.28
CA LYS A 21 -8.74 -0.25 -6.08
C LYS A 21 -7.66 0.76 -5.72
N THR A 22 -8.03 1.75 -4.93
CA THR A 22 -7.11 2.70 -4.33
C THR A 22 -6.71 2.21 -2.94
N TRP A 23 -5.45 2.41 -2.57
CA TRP A 23 -4.91 1.99 -1.28
C TRP A 23 -4.04 3.09 -0.68
N LEU A 24 -4.08 3.17 0.64
CA LEU A 24 -3.29 4.09 1.48
C LEU A 24 -2.43 3.27 2.44
N ASN A 25 -1.13 3.55 2.49
CA ASN A 25 -0.27 2.90 3.48
C ASN A 25 -0.46 3.52 4.86
N GLY A 26 -0.46 2.70 5.90
CA GLY A 26 -0.58 3.14 7.29
C GLY A 26 0.76 3.60 7.92
N TRP A 27 1.89 3.19 7.35
CA TRP A 27 3.24 3.45 7.86
C TRP A 27 4.28 3.17 6.76
N TRP A 28 5.57 3.16 7.12
CA TRP A 28 6.66 2.79 6.21
C TRP A 28 6.42 1.39 5.63
N VAL A 29 6.35 1.28 4.31
CA VAL A 29 6.10 0.00 3.65
C VAL A 29 6.95 -0.16 2.38
N LEU A 30 7.45 -1.37 2.15
CA LEU A 30 8.22 -1.75 0.95
C LEU A 30 7.87 -3.21 0.61
N GLY A 31 7.37 -3.43 -0.60
CA GLY A 31 7.09 -4.78 -1.11
C GLY A 31 5.81 -5.43 -0.59
N ASP A 32 5.19 -4.96 0.49
CA ASP A 32 3.88 -5.46 0.92
C ASP A 32 2.81 -5.15 -0.12
N VAL A 33 2.08 -6.19 -0.51
CA VAL A 33 1.04 -6.12 -1.55
C VAL A 33 -0.25 -5.55 -0.94
N PRO A 34 -0.86 -4.53 -1.55
CA PRO A 34 -2.15 -4.02 -1.10
C PRO A 34 -3.24 -5.09 -1.16
N GLY A 35 -3.99 -5.25 -0.07
CA GLY A 35 -5.11 -6.21 0.02
C GLY A 35 -4.76 -7.63 0.48
N THR A 36 -3.47 -7.96 0.70
CA THR A 36 -3.09 -9.32 1.17
C THR A 36 -2.93 -9.45 2.69
N GLY A 37 -2.76 -8.34 3.41
CA GLY A 37 -2.48 -8.34 4.85
C GLY A 37 -3.70 -8.42 5.77
N GLY A 38 -4.92 -8.48 5.22
CA GLY A 38 -6.16 -8.50 6.00
C GLY A 38 -6.30 -7.28 6.93
N GLU A 39 -6.90 -7.48 8.10
CA GLU A 39 -7.17 -6.43 9.10
C GLU A 39 -5.89 -5.75 9.63
N TRP A 40 -4.75 -6.43 9.60
CA TRP A 40 -3.46 -5.94 10.08
C TRP A 40 -2.49 -5.58 8.95
N GLY A 41 -2.96 -5.53 7.70
CA GLY A 41 -2.12 -5.22 6.55
C GLY A 41 -1.56 -3.79 6.57
N ALA A 42 -0.49 -3.54 5.83
CA ALA A 42 0.09 -2.20 5.71
C ALA A 42 -0.80 -1.22 4.90
N TRP A 43 -1.74 -1.74 4.12
CA TRP A 43 -2.58 -0.98 3.20
C TRP A 43 -4.04 -0.96 3.65
N ARG A 44 -4.71 0.17 3.42
CA ARG A 44 -6.15 0.38 3.64
C ARG A 44 -6.78 0.89 2.34
N GLU A 45 -7.95 0.36 1.99
CA GLU A 45 -8.76 0.85 0.87
C GLU A 45 -9.44 2.18 1.24
#